data_AF-A0A932SVE4-F1
#
_entry.id   AF-A0A932SVE4-F1
#
_cell.length_a   1.000
_cell.length_b   1.000
_cell.length_c   1.000
_cell.angle_alpha   90.00
_cell.angle_beta   90.00
_cell.angle_gamma   90.00
#
_symmetry.space_group_name_H-M   'P 1'
#
loop_
_entity.id
_entity.type
_entity.pdbx_description
1 polymer ?
#
loop_
_entity_poly.entity_id
_entity_poly.type
_entity_poly.pdbx_seq_one_letter_code
_entity_poly.pdbx_strand_id
1 'polypeptide(L)'
;RAASVTALRLRDTSKALPYYLRALKNSVNIVVNRAADALAQLGTEAVIPQLIDALVTRHVYVELVPDIAPGISTNGNMVPVGQVVLPPSIEALLATGQLPYGVRVEAPASNVRMKEITYEKDEENQSVLVALTALTSEDFGYDEPAWKRWYSAQKNTAVGKKRKVRP
;
A
#
# COMPACT_ATOMS: atom_id res chain seq x y z
N ARG A 1 -14.30 -40.95 3.70
CA ARG A 1 -13.01 -40.28 4.01
C ARG A 1 -13.01 -38.76 3.77
N ALA A 2 -14.03 -38.16 3.13
CA ALA A 2 -14.11 -36.70 2.94
C ALA A 2 -14.58 -35.92 4.20
N ALA A 3 -15.45 -36.51 5.03
CA ALA A 3 -16.03 -35.86 6.21
C ALA A 3 -15.01 -35.52 7.32
N SER A 4 -13.90 -36.27 7.42
CA SER A 4 -12.85 -36.02 8.42
C SER A 4 -11.96 -34.85 8.03
N VAL A 5 -11.73 -34.65 6.72
CA VAL A 5 -10.93 -33.53 6.21
C VAL A 5 -11.69 -32.22 6.35
N THR A 6 -13.01 -32.23 6.08
CA THR A 6 -13.86 -31.05 6.30
C THR A 6 -13.99 -30.71 7.79
N ALA A 7 -14.10 -31.71 8.67
CA ALA A 7 -14.15 -31.50 10.12
C ALA A 7 -12.83 -30.92 10.69
N LEU A 8 -11.67 -31.32 10.16
CA LEU A 8 -10.37 -30.72 10.50
C LEU A 8 -10.28 -29.28 10.03
N ARG A 9 -10.64 -29.03 8.75
CA ARG A 9 -10.70 -27.67 8.18
C ARG A 9 -11.55 -26.75 9.04
N LEU A 10 -12.76 -27.17 9.42
CA LEU A 10 -13.67 -26.41 10.29
C LEU A 10 -13.05 -26.07 11.66
N ARG A 11 -12.36 -27.04 12.28
CA ARG A 11 -11.70 -26.85 13.59
C ARG A 11 -10.52 -25.88 13.51
N ASP A 12 -9.72 -25.98 12.46
CA ASP A 12 -8.61 -25.08 12.21
C ASP A 12 -9.12 -23.68 11.87
N THR A 13 -10.24 -23.56 11.14
CA THR A 13 -10.84 -22.27 10.80
C THR A 13 -11.38 -21.51 11.99
N SER A 14 -11.96 -22.16 13.01
CA SER A 14 -12.37 -21.47 14.24
C SER A 14 -11.20 -20.88 15.02
N LYS A 15 -10.02 -21.51 14.97
CA LYS A 15 -8.79 -20.98 15.59
C LYS A 15 -8.09 -19.94 14.71
N ALA A 16 -8.23 -20.05 13.39
CA ALA A 16 -7.60 -19.15 12.43
C ALA A 16 -8.34 -17.82 12.30
N LEU A 17 -9.64 -17.76 12.57
CA LEU A 17 -10.43 -16.53 12.52
C LEU A 17 -9.80 -15.37 13.33
N PRO A 18 -9.50 -15.48 14.64
CA PRO A 18 -8.84 -14.40 15.38
C PRO A 18 -7.44 -14.06 14.86
N TYR A 19 -6.75 -15.03 14.24
CA TYR A 19 -5.44 -14.80 13.63
C TYR A 19 -5.57 -13.92 12.37
N TYR A 20 -6.53 -14.20 11.50
CA TYR A 20 -6.81 -13.38 10.31
C TYR A 20 -7.32 -11.99 10.68
N LEU A 21 -8.14 -11.86 11.72
CA LEU A 21 -8.56 -10.56 12.24
C LEU A 21 -7.38 -9.69 12.70
N ARG A 22 -6.38 -10.31 13.35
CA ARG A 22 -5.15 -9.61 13.70
C ARG A 22 -4.31 -9.26 12.47
N ALA A 23 -4.30 -10.13 11.46
CA ALA A 23 -3.59 -9.92 10.21
C ALA A 23 -4.17 -8.79 9.35
N LEU A 24 -5.48 -8.50 9.45
CA LEU A 24 -6.11 -7.33 8.80
C LEU A 24 -5.56 -5.98 9.29
N LYS A 25 -4.94 -5.93 10.47
CA LYS A 25 -4.34 -4.71 11.05
C LYS A 25 -2.82 -4.64 10.85
N ASN A 26 -2.28 -5.44 9.94
CA ASN A 26 -0.84 -5.48 9.69
C ASN A 26 -0.39 -4.27 8.86
N SER A 27 0.84 -3.82 9.07
CA SER A 27 1.48 -2.73 8.31
C SER A 27 1.86 -3.12 6.88
N VAL A 28 1.58 -4.35 6.44
CA VAL A 28 1.86 -4.85 5.08
C VAL A 28 0.56 -5.17 4.36
N ASN A 29 0.26 -4.44 3.29
CA ASN A 29 -0.94 -4.59 2.46
C ASN A 29 -1.13 -6.06 1.97
N ILE A 30 -0.05 -6.71 1.53
CA ILE A 30 -0.08 -8.11 1.04
C ILE A 30 -0.67 -9.06 2.10
N VAL A 31 -0.38 -8.84 3.38
CA VAL A 31 -0.88 -9.67 4.47
C VAL A 31 -2.37 -9.42 4.72
N VAL A 32 -2.79 -8.15 4.65
CA VAL A 32 -4.21 -7.75 4.78
C VAL A 32 -5.04 -8.38 3.67
N ASN A 33 -4.60 -8.26 2.42
CA ASN A 33 -5.28 -8.86 1.26
C ASN A 33 -5.40 -10.39 1.38
N ARG A 34 -4.32 -11.09 1.78
CA ARG A 34 -4.37 -12.54 2.01
C ARG A 34 -5.31 -12.92 3.15
N ALA A 35 -5.33 -12.15 4.22
CA ALA A 35 -6.25 -12.38 5.33
C ALA A 35 -7.70 -12.18 4.90
N ALA A 36 -7.99 -11.15 4.11
CA ALA A 36 -9.31 -10.88 3.57
C ALA A 36 -9.82 -12.00 2.66
N ASP A 37 -8.97 -12.49 1.75
CA ASP A 37 -9.30 -13.62 0.87
C ASP A 37 -9.58 -14.90 1.67
N ALA A 38 -8.73 -15.21 2.68
CA ALA A 38 -8.98 -16.33 3.57
C ALA A 38 -10.35 -16.18 4.27
N LEU A 39 -10.67 -15.00 4.80
CA LEU A 39 -11.95 -14.72 5.47
C LEU A 39 -13.15 -14.82 4.51
N ALA A 40 -12.99 -14.41 3.25
CA ALA A 40 -14.01 -14.57 2.22
C ALA A 40 -14.34 -16.05 1.98
N GLN A 41 -13.30 -16.90 1.89
CA GLN A 41 -13.46 -18.35 1.74
C GLN A 41 -14.11 -18.99 2.97
N LEU A 42 -13.98 -18.39 4.14
CA LEU A 42 -14.68 -18.85 5.35
C LEU A 42 -16.16 -18.45 5.38
N GLY A 43 -16.60 -17.52 4.53
CA GLY A 43 -18.01 -17.16 4.37
C GLY A 43 -18.68 -16.67 5.65
N THR A 44 -17.93 -16.08 6.59
CA THR A 44 -18.49 -15.71 7.91
C THR A 44 -18.96 -14.25 7.91
N GLU A 45 -20.27 -14.03 8.03
CA GLU A 45 -20.87 -12.68 8.12
C GLU A 45 -20.42 -11.89 9.35
N ALA A 46 -19.95 -12.60 10.39
CA ALA A 46 -19.42 -11.97 11.60
C ALA A 46 -18.17 -11.10 11.34
N VAL A 47 -17.50 -11.30 10.21
CA VAL A 47 -16.24 -10.62 9.85
C VAL A 47 -16.47 -9.35 9.02
N ILE A 48 -17.69 -9.15 8.51
CA ILE A 48 -18.10 -7.95 7.74
C ILE A 48 -17.63 -6.64 8.40
N PRO A 49 -17.87 -6.34 9.69
CA PRO A 49 -17.43 -5.07 10.27
C PRO A 49 -15.91 -4.91 10.27
N GLN A 50 -15.15 -6.00 10.43
CA GLN A 50 -13.69 -5.96 10.43
C GLN A 50 -13.12 -5.82 9.01
N LEU A 51 -13.80 -6.38 8.01
CA LEU A 51 -13.48 -6.15 6.60
C LEU A 51 -13.76 -4.70 6.22
N ILE A 52 -14.89 -4.12 6.67
CA ILE A 52 -15.21 -2.71 6.44
C ILE A 52 -14.13 -1.79 7.03
N ASP A 53 -13.68 -2.05 8.26
CA ASP A 53 -12.59 -1.26 8.88
C ASP A 53 -11.22 -1.48 8.19
N ALA A 54 -11.05 -2.56 7.42
CA ALA A 54 -9.82 -2.89 6.71
C ALA A 54 -9.89 -2.57 5.20
N LEU A 55 -10.93 -1.85 4.75
CA LEU A 55 -11.15 -1.52 3.34
C LEU A 55 -10.08 -0.56 2.80
N VAL A 56 -9.71 0.41 3.63
CA VAL A 56 -8.66 1.40 3.37
C VAL A 56 -7.64 1.28 4.49
N THR A 57 -6.41 0.89 4.15
CA THR A 57 -5.32 0.77 5.12
C THR A 57 -4.20 1.75 4.79
N ARG A 58 -3.71 2.42 5.82
CA ARG A 58 -2.59 3.35 5.71
C ARG A 58 -1.27 2.61 5.88
N HIS A 59 -0.43 2.66 4.86
CA HIS A 59 0.87 1.99 4.86
C HIS A 59 2.00 3.00 4.73
N VAL A 60 3.10 2.72 5.44
CA VAL A 60 4.32 3.52 5.39
C VAL A 60 5.28 2.86 4.41
N TYR A 61 5.62 3.56 3.35
CA TYR A 61 6.60 3.12 2.36
C TYR A 61 7.91 3.87 2.58
N VAL A 62 9.01 3.12 2.55
CA VAL A 62 10.36 3.67 2.52
C VAL A 62 10.85 3.53 1.08
N GLU A 63 10.99 4.65 0.40
CA GLU A 63 11.52 4.68 -0.96
C GLU A 63 12.90 5.31 -0.94
N LEU A 64 13.85 4.63 -1.58
CA LEU A 64 15.20 5.12 -1.80
C LEU A 64 15.15 6.03 -3.02
N VAL A 65 15.18 7.33 -2.79
CA VAL A 65 15.23 8.32 -3.86
C VAL A 65 16.67 8.84 -3.99
N PRO A 66 17.18 9.07 -5.20
CA PRO A 66 18.41 9.82 -5.42
C PRO A 66 18.46 11.12 -4.58
N ASP A 67 19.46 11.24 -3.72
CA ASP A 67 19.85 12.50 -3.05
C ASP A 67 20.57 13.36 -4.10
N ILE A 68 19.78 14.10 -4.86
CA ILE A 68 20.31 14.96 -5.90
C ILE A 68 20.72 16.29 -5.28
N ALA A 69 21.90 16.30 -4.65
CA ALA A 69 22.49 17.52 -4.10
C ALA A 69 22.83 18.50 -5.26
N PRO A 70 22.51 19.80 -5.14
CA PRO A 70 22.96 20.80 -6.10
C PRO A 70 24.48 20.88 -6.10
N GLY A 71 25.09 20.80 -7.30
CA GLY A 71 26.52 21.02 -7.47
C GLY A 71 26.87 22.51 -7.43
N ILE A 72 28.11 22.83 -7.06
CA ILE A 72 28.65 24.20 -7.16
C ILE A 72 29.66 24.19 -8.31
N SER A 73 29.44 25.04 -9.32
CA SER A 73 30.41 25.26 -10.42
C SER A 73 31.61 26.05 -9.91
N THR A 74 32.74 25.95 -10.60
CA THR A 74 33.96 26.75 -10.39
C THR A 74 33.68 28.24 -10.18
N ASN A 75 32.63 28.78 -10.80
CA ASN A 75 32.25 30.19 -10.72
C ASN A 75 31.38 30.53 -9.48
N GLY A 76 31.22 29.60 -8.55
CA GLY A 76 30.36 29.77 -7.36
C GLY A 76 28.87 29.67 -7.65
N ASN A 77 28.47 29.41 -8.90
CA ASN A 77 27.07 29.28 -9.29
C ASN A 77 26.54 27.88 -9.00
N MET A 78 25.30 27.81 -8.52
CA MET A 78 24.58 26.54 -8.36
C MET A 78 24.33 25.93 -9.75
N VAL A 79 24.76 24.69 -9.92
CA VAL A 79 24.55 23.95 -11.18
C VAL A 79 23.27 23.12 -11.03
N PRO A 80 22.38 23.15 -12.04
CA PRO A 80 21.17 22.33 -12.00
C PRO A 80 21.49 20.85 -11.76
N VAL A 81 20.61 20.24 -10.98
CA VAL A 81 20.52 18.81 -10.69
C VAL A 81 20.78 17.98 -11.96
N GLY A 82 21.80 17.10 -11.93
CA GLY A 82 22.13 16.17 -13.02
C GLY A 82 23.14 16.67 -14.08
N GLN A 83 23.66 17.89 -13.95
CA GLN A 83 24.73 18.41 -14.80
C GLN A 83 26.11 18.05 -14.25
N VAL A 84 27.02 17.62 -15.13
CA VAL A 84 28.40 17.29 -14.76
C VAL A 84 29.20 18.57 -14.57
N VAL A 85 29.73 18.80 -13.36
CA VAL A 85 30.63 19.92 -13.08
C VAL A 85 32.00 19.61 -13.68
N LEU A 86 32.45 20.43 -14.64
CA LEU A 86 33.77 20.32 -15.23
C LEU A 86 34.83 20.83 -14.22
N PRO A 87 35.98 20.14 -14.09
CA PRO A 87 37.10 20.66 -13.30
C PRO A 87 37.57 22.03 -13.81
N PRO A 88 38.03 22.94 -12.92
CA PRO A 88 38.41 24.31 -13.28
C PRO A 88 39.48 24.40 -14.38
N SER A 89 40.43 23.47 -14.38
CA SER A 89 41.48 23.39 -15.38
C SER A 89 40.90 23.07 -16.76
N ILE A 90 39.92 22.17 -16.85
CA ILE A 90 39.30 21.76 -18.10
C ILE A 90 38.40 22.87 -18.66
N GLU A 91 37.69 23.61 -17.80
CA GLU A 91 36.91 24.78 -18.21
C GLU A 91 37.81 25.87 -18.81
N ALA A 92 38.97 26.14 -18.20
CA ALA A 92 39.94 27.11 -18.72
C ALA A 92 40.48 26.71 -20.10
N LEU A 93 40.83 25.43 -20.28
CA LEU A 93 41.30 24.89 -21.56
C LEU A 93 40.23 24.89 -22.65
N LEU A 94 38.95 24.73 -22.28
CA LEU A 94 37.83 24.82 -23.22
C LEU A 94 37.58 26.27 -23.65
N ALA A 95 37.63 27.21 -22.69
CA ALA A 95 37.46 28.64 -22.94
C ALA A 95 38.56 29.21 -23.85
N THR A 96 39.79 28.68 -23.77
CA THR A 96 40.90 29.06 -24.65
C THR A 96 40.89 28.36 -26.01
N GLY A 97 39.90 27.50 -26.28
CA GLY A 97 39.79 26.75 -27.54
C GLY A 97 40.88 25.69 -27.74
N GLN A 98 41.61 25.32 -26.67
CA GLN A 98 42.70 24.35 -26.71
C GLN A 98 42.24 22.89 -26.70
N LEU A 99 40.91 22.65 -26.76
CA LEU A 99 40.29 21.33 -26.77
C LEU A 99 39.59 21.07 -28.11
N PRO A 100 40.35 20.70 -29.17
CA PRO A 100 39.85 20.60 -30.55
C PRO A 100 38.81 19.49 -30.78
N TYR A 101 38.75 18.50 -29.88
CA TYR A 101 37.83 17.35 -29.98
C TYR A 101 36.68 17.42 -28.96
N GLY A 102 36.52 18.54 -28.27
CA GLY A 102 35.60 18.67 -27.14
C GLY A 102 36.04 17.83 -25.94
N VAL A 103 35.28 17.92 -24.84
CA VAL A 103 35.55 17.18 -23.61
C VAL A 103 34.44 16.16 -23.39
N ARG A 104 34.80 14.87 -23.36
CA ARG A 104 33.92 13.83 -22.81
C ARG A 104 34.26 13.68 -21.34
N VAL A 105 33.42 14.22 -20.47
CA VAL A 105 33.50 13.92 -19.03
C VAL A 105 32.79 12.60 -18.81
N GLU A 106 33.55 11.54 -18.59
CA GLU A 106 33.02 10.29 -18.08
C GLU A 106 32.71 10.52 -16.60
N ALA A 107 31.44 10.86 -16.32
CA ALA A 107 30.99 10.99 -14.94
C ALA A 107 31.32 9.67 -14.24
N PRO A 108 32.07 9.67 -13.12
CA PRO A 108 32.22 8.45 -12.34
C PRO A 108 30.82 7.97 -12.05
N ALA A 109 30.52 6.70 -12.33
CA ALA A 109 29.21 6.07 -12.11
C ALA A 109 28.64 6.64 -10.83
N SER A 110 27.67 7.56 -10.98
CA SER A 110 27.34 8.50 -9.92
C SER A 110 26.99 7.68 -8.70
N ASN A 111 27.81 7.78 -7.65
CA ASN A 111 27.46 7.29 -6.32
C ASN A 111 26.34 8.22 -5.85
N VAL A 112 25.16 8.05 -6.43
CA VAL A 112 23.95 8.73 -6.07
C VAL A 112 23.74 8.33 -4.61
N ARG A 113 24.00 9.26 -3.69
CA ARG A 113 23.62 9.08 -2.30
C ARG A 113 22.13 8.82 -2.33
N MET A 114 21.65 7.71 -1.78
CA MET A 114 20.21 7.43 -1.75
C MET A 114 19.68 8.00 -0.45
N LYS A 115 18.63 8.82 -0.51
CA LYS A 115 17.89 9.26 0.66
C LYS A 115 16.67 8.36 0.83
N GLU A 116 16.54 7.80 2.02
CA GLU A 116 15.31 7.14 2.44
C GLU A 116 14.27 8.22 2.72
N ILE A 117 13.22 8.27 1.91
CA ILE A 117 12.01 9.03 2.23
C ILE A 117 10.95 8.08 2.73
N THR A 118 10.35 8.45 3.85
CA THR A 118 9.23 7.74 4.46
C THR A 118 7.96 8.49 4.11
N TYR A 119 7.07 7.89 3.31
CA TYR A 119 5.75 8.46 3.02
C TYR A 119 4.62 7.52 3.41
N GLU A 120 3.54 8.11 3.91
CA GLU A 120 2.29 7.41 4.17
C GLU A 120 1.47 7.39 2.89
N LYS A 121 1.05 6.21 2.46
CA LYS A 121 0.14 6.03 1.33
C LYS A 121 -1.07 5.23 1.81
N ASP A 122 -2.24 5.78 1.55
CA ASP A 122 -3.50 5.06 1.73
C ASP A 122 -3.61 4.07 0.57
N GLU A 123 -3.68 2.78 0.88
CA GLU A 123 -3.83 1.70 -0.09
C GLU A 123 -5.23 1.11 0.01
N GLU A 124 -5.84 0.91 -1.16
CA GLU A 124 -7.16 0.33 -1.32
C GLU A 124 -7.05 -1.19 -1.42
N ASN A 125 -7.71 -1.92 -0.52
CA ASN A 125 -7.59 -3.37 -0.47
C ASN A 125 -8.62 -4.04 -1.39
N GLN A 126 -8.23 -4.32 -2.63
CA GLN A 126 -9.06 -5.03 -3.62
C GLN A 126 -9.64 -6.35 -3.09
N SER A 127 -8.87 -7.13 -2.33
CA SER A 127 -9.34 -8.43 -1.83
C SER A 127 -10.45 -8.26 -0.78
N VAL A 128 -10.40 -7.17 -0.02
CA VAL A 128 -11.43 -6.83 0.98
C VAL A 128 -12.72 -6.43 0.29
N LEU A 129 -12.64 -5.63 -0.78
CA LEU A 129 -13.80 -5.28 -1.59
C LEU A 129 -14.44 -6.53 -2.18
N VAL A 130 -13.66 -7.41 -2.83
CA VAL A 130 -14.16 -8.66 -3.40
C VAL A 130 -14.81 -9.55 -2.32
N ALA A 131 -14.20 -9.64 -1.14
CA ALA A 131 -14.78 -10.37 -0.01
C ALA A 131 -16.14 -9.81 0.42
N LEU A 132 -16.25 -8.48 0.53
CA LEU A 132 -17.49 -7.81 0.92
C LEU A 132 -18.57 -7.93 -0.16
N THR A 133 -18.24 -7.71 -1.43
CA THR A 133 -19.17 -7.86 -2.54
C THR A 133 -19.65 -9.31 -2.65
N ALA A 134 -18.77 -10.29 -2.44
CA ALA A 134 -19.15 -11.71 -2.42
C ALA A 134 -20.09 -12.06 -1.25
N LEU A 135 -19.88 -11.45 -0.08
CA LEU A 135 -20.71 -11.71 1.12
C LEU A 135 -22.03 -10.96 1.12
N THR A 136 -22.05 -9.73 0.61
CA THR A 136 -23.20 -8.81 0.72
C THR A 136 -23.99 -8.67 -0.57
N SER A 137 -23.41 -9.09 -1.71
CA SER A 137 -23.95 -8.87 -3.07
C SER A 137 -24.20 -7.40 -3.42
N GLU A 138 -23.64 -6.47 -2.64
CA GLU A 138 -23.76 -5.04 -2.82
C GLU A 138 -22.38 -4.45 -3.18
N ASP A 139 -22.35 -3.33 -3.90
CA ASP A 139 -21.11 -2.64 -4.24
C ASP A 139 -21.21 -1.17 -3.80
N PHE A 140 -20.38 -0.80 -2.81
CA PHE A 140 -20.20 0.58 -2.38
C PHE A 140 -18.77 1.07 -2.62
N GLY A 141 -18.02 0.42 -3.51
CA GLY A 141 -16.61 0.73 -3.76
C GLY A 141 -15.73 0.69 -2.48
N TYR A 142 -14.77 1.62 -2.41
CA TYR A 142 -13.84 1.80 -1.29
C TYR A 142 -14.34 2.79 -0.22
N ASP A 143 -15.63 3.10 -0.19
CA ASP A 143 -16.22 4.03 0.78
C ASP A 143 -16.55 3.33 2.11
N GLU A 144 -15.56 3.24 3.01
CA GLU A 144 -15.75 2.78 4.40
C GLU A 144 -17.00 3.38 5.09
N PRO A 145 -17.26 4.71 5.05
CA PRO A 145 -18.43 5.27 5.72
C PRO A 145 -19.76 4.84 5.09
N ALA A 146 -19.80 4.57 3.77
CA ALA A 146 -21.00 4.07 3.11
C ALA A 146 -21.32 2.63 3.58
N TRP A 147 -20.30 1.78 3.60
CA TRP A 147 -20.38 0.41 4.12
C TRP A 147 -20.84 0.36 5.59
N LYS A 148 -20.33 1.25 6.46
CA LYS A 148 -20.77 1.33 7.87
C LYS A 148 -22.24 1.71 8.02
N ARG A 149 -22.72 2.69 7.24
CA ARG A 149 -24.13 3.08 7.23
C ARG A 149 -25.02 1.93 6.79
N TRP A 150 -24.64 1.24 5.71
CA TRP A 150 -25.38 0.07 5.24
C TRP A 150 -25.44 -1.04 6.31
N TYR A 151 -24.30 -1.39 6.92
CA TYR A 151 -24.24 -2.44 7.94
C TYR A 151 -25.09 -2.10 9.19
N SER A 152 -25.09 -0.83 9.62
CA SER A 152 -25.96 -0.39 10.71
C SER A 152 -27.44 -0.44 10.36
N ALA A 153 -27.82 -0.07 9.13
CA ALA A 153 -29.19 -0.19 8.62
C ALA A 153 -29.66 -1.66 8.56
N GLN A 154 -28.79 -2.57 8.13
CA GLN A 154 -29.04 -4.02 8.11
C GLN A 154 -29.33 -4.55 9.51
N LYS A 155 -28.52 -4.18 10.51
CA LYS A 155 -28.74 -4.56 11.91
C LYS A 155 -30.06 -4.02 12.47
N ASN A 156 -30.39 -2.76 12.19
CA ASN A 156 -31.62 -2.15 12.68
C ASN A 156 -32.86 -2.83 12.09
N THR A 157 -32.80 -3.19 10.79
CA THR A 157 -33.86 -3.93 10.10
C THR A 157 -34.08 -5.33 10.69
N ALA A 158 -32.98 -6.06 10.98
CA ALA A 158 -33.05 -7.38 11.61
C ALA A 158 -33.69 -7.34 13.01
N VAL A 159 -33.38 -6.30 13.80
CA VAL A 159 -33.97 -6.10 15.14
C VAL A 159 -35.45 -5.72 15.07
N GLY A 160 -35.84 -4.85 14.13
CA GLY A 160 -37.23 -4.46 13.90
C GLY A 160 -38.13 -5.65 13.52
N LYS A 161 -37.60 -6.60 12.73
CA LYS A 161 -38.32 -7.82 12.34
C LYS A 161 -38.58 -8.76 13.52
N LYS A 162 -37.64 -8.87 14.48
CA LYS A 162 -37.83 -9.69 15.70
C LYS A 162 -38.88 -9.13 16.67
N ARG A 163 -39.07 -7.80 16.72
CA ARG A 163 -40.07 -7.18 17.62
C ARG A 163 -41.51 -7.36 17.16
N LYS A 164 -41.76 -7.58 15.87
CA LYS A 164 -43.12 -7.78 15.31
C LYS A 164 -43.68 -9.21 15.50
N VAL A 165 -42.89 -10.17 16.00
CA VAL A 165 -43.28 -11.59 16.10
C VAL A 165 -43.58 -12.01 17.55
N ARG A 166 -43.58 -11.07 18.51
CA ARG A 166 -43.96 -11.40 19.89
C ARG A 166 -45.47 -11.16 20.08
N PRO A 167 -46.28 -12.21 20.34
CA PRO A 167 -47.69 -12.07 20.68
C PRO A 167 -47.90 -11.41 22.04
#